data_AF-A0AA36JK39-F1
#
_entry.id   AF-A0AA36JK39-F1
#
_cell.length_a   1.000
_cell.length_b   1.000
_cell.length_c   1.000
_cell.angle_alpha   90.00
_cell.angle_beta   90.00
_cell.angle_gamma   90.00
#
_symmetry.space_group_name_H-M   'P 1'
#
loop_
_entity.id
_entity.type
_entity.pdbx_description
1 polymer ?
#
loop_
_entity_poly.entity_id
_entity_poly.type
_entity_poly.pdbx_seq_one_letter_code
_entity_poly.pdbx_strand_id
1 'polypeptide(L)'
;MDAVVPVARGGGRGLKAVQNAREQCSNISGADGSFTQSKKTVKEQRLFNAQNNAHVETKVISEQKRKTTRKDGTVVVTESKSLRKVCYF
;
A
#
# COMPACT_ATOMS: atom_id res chain seq x y z
N MET A 1 10.83 -7.01 8.71
CA MET A 1 10.26 -7.96 9.67
C MET A 1 8.76 -7.87 9.56
N ASP A 2 8.10 -8.92 9.08
CA ASP A 2 6.64 -8.97 8.94
C ASP A 2 6.01 -9.14 10.33
N ALA A 3 5.17 -8.19 10.74
CA ALA A 3 4.44 -8.26 12.00
C ALA A 3 3.23 -9.18 11.84
N VAL A 4 3.38 -10.44 12.25
CA VAL A 4 2.26 -11.38 12.39
C VAL A 4 1.54 -11.02 13.68
N VAL A 5 0.38 -10.36 13.60
CA VAL A 5 -0.48 -10.15 14.78
C VAL A 5 -1.20 -11.48 15.07
N PRO A 6 -0.89 -12.18 16.18
CA PRO A 6 -1.54 -13.45 16.48
C PRO A 6 -2.96 -13.17 16.97
N VAL A 7 -3.94 -13.36 16.09
CA VAL A 7 -5.34 -13.53 16.54
C VAL A 7 -5.39 -14.89 17.23
N ALA A 8 -5.50 -14.90 18.56
CA ALA A 8 -5.56 -16.12 19.35
C ALA A 8 -6.61 -17.11 18.80
N ARG A 9 -6.26 -18.40 18.76
CA ARG A 9 -7.22 -19.48 18.48
C ARG A 9 -8.36 -19.37 19.50
N GLY A 10 -9.54 -18.96 19.03
CA GLY A 10 -10.77 -18.89 19.84
C GLY A 10 -11.23 -17.49 20.27
N GLY A 11 -10.47 -16.41 20.02
CA GLY A 11 -10.85 -15.05 20.42
C GLY A 11 -11.46 -14.17 19.31
N GLY A 12 -11.41 -14.61 18.05
CA GLY A 12 -11.90 -13.86 16.88
C GLY A 12 -12.81 -14.69 15.96
N ARG A 13 -13.33 -14.09 14.87
CA ARG A 13 -14.26 -14.71 13.88
C ARG A 13 -13.65 -15.86 13.04
N GLY A 14 -12.61 -16.55 13.54
CA GLY A 14 -11.95 -17.65 12.84
C GLY A 14 -11.10 -17.21 11.65
N LEU A 15 -10.56 -15.99 11.65
CA LEU A 15 -9.77 -15.45 10.53
C LEU A 15 -8.37 -15.01 10.98
N LYS A 16 -7.38 -15.26 10.12
CA LYS A 16 -5.98 -14.85 10.23
C LYS A 16 -5.69 -13.80 9.16
N ALA A 17 -5.17 -12.64 9.56
CA ALA A 17 -4.72 -11.61 8.63
C ALA A 17 -3.20 -11.62 8.49
N VAL A 18 -2.71 -11.44 7.26
CA VAL A 18 -1.30 -11.19 6.94
C VAL A 18 -1.22 -9.86 6.24
N GLN A 19 -0.41 -8.94 6.76
CA GLN A 19 -0.28 -7.58 6.25
C GLN A 19 1.15 -7.33 5.76
N ASN A 20 1.27 -6.81 4.55
CA ASN A 20 2.52 -6.39 3.96
C ASN A 20 2.41 -4.93 3.53
N ALA A 21 3.41 -4.12 3.85
CA ALA A 21 3.50 -2.75 3.41
C ALA A 21 4.82 -2.52 2.68
N ARG A 22 4.74 -1.90 1.50
CA ARG A 22 5.91 -1.46 0.73
C ARG A 22 5.82 0.03 0.49
N GLU A 23 6.89 0.73 0.82
CA GLU A 23 7.06 2.14 0.51
C GLU A 23 8.18 2.30 -0.51
N GLN A 24 7.98 3.20 -1.47
CA GLN A 24 8.96 3.59 -2.47
C GLN A 24 8.98 5.11 -2.54
N CYS A 25 10.17 5.69 -2.36
CA CYS A 25 10.41 7.12 -2.51
C CYS A 25 11.42 7.32 -3.64
N SER A 26 11.15 8.26 -4.53
CA SER A 26 12.08 8.67 -5.57
C SER A 26 12.13 10.18 -5.68
N ASN A 27 13.33 10.71 -5.85
CA ASN A 27 13.58 12.11 -6.13
C ASN A 27 14.33 12.19 -7.46
N ILE A 28 13.86 13.02 -8.37
CA ILE A 28 14.42 13.21 -9.71
C ILE A 28 14.62 14.71 -9.92
N SER A 29 15.86 15.09 -10.20
CA SER A 29 16.22 16.43 -10.67
C SER A 29 16.35 16.40 -12.20
N GLY A 30 15.58 17.22 -12.90
CA GLY A 30 15.70 17.39 -14.35
C GLY A 30 16.82 18.38 -14.70
N ALA A 31 17.42 18.20 -15.88
CA ALA A 31 18.43 19.11 -16.40
C ALA A 31 17.87 20.52 -16.71
N ASP A 32 16.55 20.64 -16.84
CA ASP A 32 15.80 21.88 -17.01
C ASP A 32 15.61 22.67 -15.69
N GLY A 33 16.12 22.15 -14.57
CA GLY A 33 15.95 22.73 -13.24
C GLY A 33 14.64 22.33 -12.56
N SER A 34 13.86 21.43 -13.14
CA SER A 34 12.68 20.86 -12.48
C SER A 34 13.07 19.85 -11.40
N PHE A 35 12.25 19.74 -10.36
CA PHE A 35 12.44 18.79 -9.26
C PHE A 35 11.15 18.00 -9.03
N THR A 36 11.23 16.67 -9.13
CA THR A 36 10.12 15.77 -8.88
C THR A 36 10.40 14.87 -7.69
N GLN A 37 9.52 14.92 -6.70
CA GLN A 37 9.46 13.99 -5.59
C GLN A 37 8.24 13.08 -5.74
N SER A 38 8.43 11.78 -5.65
CA SER A 38 7.37 10.79 -5.70
C SER A 38 7.45 9.87 -4.49
N LYS A 39 6.32 9.70 -3.81
CA LYS A 39 6.12 8.74 -2.73
C LYS A 39 5.00 7.79 -3.14
N LYS A 40 5.27 6.50 -3.11
CA LYS A 40 4.29 5.44 -3.39
C LYS A 40 4.26 4.47 -2.21
N THR A 41 3.08 4.23 -1.67
CA THR A 41 2.84 3.30 -0.58
C THR A 41 1.84 2.26 -1.07
N VAL A 42 2.19 0.99 -0.97
CA VAL A 42 1.30 -0.13 -1.28
C VAL A 42 1.12 -0.95 0.00
N LYS A 43 -0.11 -1.06 0.46
CA LYS A 43 -0.51 -1.87 1.62
C LYS A 43 -1.36 -3.03 1.13
N GLU A 44 -0.93 -4.24 1.42
CA GLU A 44 -1.63 -5.47 1.10
C GLU A 44 -2.04 -6.17 2.38
N GLN A 45 -3.29 -6.60 2.44
CA GLN A 45 -3.80 -7.46 3.50
C GLN A 45 -4.41 -8.70 2.86
N ARG A 46 -3.93 -9.87 3.27
CA ARG A 46 -4.52 -11.17 2.93
C ARG A 46 -5.23 -11.72 4.16
N LEU A 47 -6.41 -12.28 3.96
CA LEU A 47 -7.23 -12.87 5.00
C LEU A 47 -7.38 -14.36 4.73
N PHE A 48 -7.13 -15.18 5.75
CA PHE A 48 -7.22 -16.63 5.69
C PHE A 48 -8.14 -17.14 6.78
N ASN A 49 -8.78 -18.29 6.58
CA ASN A 49 -9.47 -19.00 7.63
C ASN A 49 -8.44 -19.58 8.62
N ALA A 50 -8.62 -19.35 9.91
CA ALA A 50 -7.69 -19.75 10.95
C ALA A 50 -7.68 -21.27 11.20
N GLN A 51 -8.72 -22.00 10.80
CA GLN A 51 -8.83 -23.44 11.00
C GLN A 51 -8.04 -24.23 9.95
N ASN A 52 -8.17 -23.85 8.68
CA ASN A 52 -7.61 -24.60 7.54
C ASN A 52 -6.66 -23.77 6.65
N ASN A 53 -6.38 -22.51 7.00
CA ASN A 53 -5.60 -21.56 6.20
C ASN A 53 -6.14 -21.31 4.78
N ALA A 54 -7.43 -21.58 4.52
CA ALA A 54 -8.05 -21.25 3.23
C ALA A 54 -8.02 -19.74 2.99
N HIS A 55 -7.63 -19.30 1.79
CA HIS A 55 -7.57 -17.89 1.44
C HIS A 55 -8.97 -17.33 1.17
N VAL A 56 -9.35 -16.29 1.90
CA VAL A 56 -10.70 -15.71 1.89
C VAL A 56 -10.73 -14.38 1.14
N GLU A 57 -9.70 -13.56 1.32
CA GLU A 57 -9.71 -12.20 0.79
C GLU A 57 -8.29 -11.68 0.54
N THR A 58 -8.14 -10.89 -0.51
CA THR A 58 -6.99 -9.99 -0.67
C THR A 58 -7.49 -8.56 -0.85
N LYS A 59 -6.95 -7.64 -0.04
CA LYS A 59 -7.17 -6.20 -0.15
C LYS A 59 -5.84 -5.52 -0.42
N VAL A 60 -5.76 -4.76 -1.51
CA VAL A 60 -4.60 -3.95 -1.88
C VAL A 60 -5.02 -2.48 -1.90
N ILE A 61 -4.30 -1.65 -1.16
CA ILE A 61 -4.43 -0.20 -1.16
C ILE A 61 -3.12 0.36 -1.71
N SER A 62 -3.19 1.06 -2.84
CA SER A 62 -2.04 1.80 -3.38
C SER A 62 -2.31 3.29 -3.30
N GLU A 63 -1.38 4.00 -2.70
CA GLU A 63 -1.38 5.45 -2.54
C GLU A 63 -0.11 5.98 -3.22
N GLN A 64 -0.27 6.96 -4.10
CA GLN A 64 0.84 7.60 -4.80
C GLN A 64 0.67 9.10 -4.71
N LYS A 65 1.72 9.79 -4.28
CA LYS A 65 1.82 11.24 -4.24
C LYS A 65 3.05 11.66 -5.03
N ARG A 66 2.85 12.46 -6.06
CA ARG A 66 3.92 13.05 -6.87
C ARG A 66 3.83 14.57 -6.77
N LYS A 67 4.93 15.21 -6.43
CA LYS A 67 5.10 16.66 -6.42
C LYS A 67 6.18 17.00 -7.41
N THR A 68 5.86 17.81 -8.40
CA THR A 68 6.82 18.36 -9.37
C THR A 68 6.86 19.87 -9.21
N THR A 69 8.04 20.40 -8.91
CA THR A 69 8.33 21.83 -8.92
C THR A 69 9.06 22.15 -10.22
N ARG A 70 8.52 23.05 -11.02
CA ARG A 70 9.15 23.53 -12.25
C ARG A 70 10.08 24.71 -11.94
N LYS A 71 10.95 25.04 -12.89
CA LYS A 71 11.92 26.14 -12.77
C LYS A 71 11.27 27.51 -12.57
N ASP A 72 10.09 27.71 -13.16
CA ASP A 72 9.27 28.92 -13.00
C ASP A 72 8.60 29.03 -11.62
N GLY A 73 8.82 28.05 -10.74
CA GLY A 73 8.21 27.97 -9.42
C GLY A 73 6.84 27.29 -9.41
N THR A 74 6.29 26.90 -10.57
CA THR A 74 5.00 26.20 -10.64
C THR A 74 5.10 24.84 -9.94
N VAL A 75 4.20 24.58 -8.99
CA VAL A 75 4.12 23.32 -8.27
C VAL A 75 2.91 22.52 -8.74
N VAL A 76 3.16 21.32 -9.27
CA VAL A 76 2.12 20.37 -9.64
C VAL A 76 2.12 19.22 -8.63
N VAL A 77 0.99 19.03 -7.95
CA VAL A 77 0.77 17.90 -7.04
C VAL A 77 -0.23 16.95 -7.67
N THR A 78 0.15 15.68 -7.79
CA THR A 78 -0.71 14.60 -8.23
C THR A 78 -0.83 13.58 -7.12
N GLU A 79 -2.06 13.33 -6.68
CA GLU A 79 -2.37 12.30 -5.70
C GLU A 79 -3.28 11.25 -6.33
N SER A 80 -3.00 9.99 -6.06
CA SER A 80 -3.78 8.88 -6.58
C SER A 80 -3.90 7.80 -5.52
N LYS A 81 -5.13 7.33 -5.31
CA LYS A 81 -5.45 6.27 -4.38
C LYS A 81 -6.30 5.24 -5.08
N SER A 82 -5.86 3.99 -5.07
CA SER A 82 -6.62 2.87 -5.62
C SER A 82 -6.81 1.81 -4.56
N LEU A 83 -8.05 1.33 -4.43
CA LEU A 83 -8.40 0.20 -3.57
C LEU A 83 -8.87 -0.95 -4.45
N ARG A 84 -8.26 -2.10 -4.27
CA ARG A 84 -8.70 -3.36 -4.89
C ARG A 84 -8.99 -4.37 -3.80
N LYS A 85 -10.16 -5.01 -3.90
CA LYS A 85 -10.59 -6.07 -3.00
C LYS A 85 -11.04 -7.25 -3.84
N VAL A 86 -10.55 -8.45 -3.53
CA VAL A 86 -10.97 -9.70 -4.16
C VAL A 86 -11.33 -10.68 -3.04
N CYS A 87 -12.53 -11.24 -3.11
CA CYS A 87 -13.04 -12.25 -2.18
C CYS A 87 -13.11 -13.60 -2.89
N TYR A 88 -12.77 -14.66 -2.17
CA TYR A 88 -12.83 -16.04 -2.63
C TYR A 88 -13.89 -16.76 -1.80
N PHE A 89 -14.91 -17.31 -2.47
CA PHE A 89 -16.03 -18.02 -1.86
C PHE A 89 -15.78 -19.53 -1.90
#